data_AF-A0A1J3FUP8-F1
#
_entry.id   AF-A0A1J3FUP8-F1
#
_cell.length_a   1.000
_cell.length_b   1.000
_cell.length_c   1.000
_cell.angle_alpha   90.00
_cell.angle_beta   90.00
_cell.angle_gamma   90.00
#
_symmetry.space_group_name_H-M   'P 1'
#
loop_
_entity.id
_entity.type
_entity.pdbx_description
1 polymer ?
#
loop_
_entity_poly.entity_id
_entity_poly.type
_entity_poly.pdbx_seq_one_letter_code
_entity_poly.pdbx_strand_id
1 'polypeptide(L)'
;TAFGSSYKEGQRIFELQTELTKLITQAFQKSFIPGYLYLPTKGNRRMKAAAREVQDIIRGIVNKRLRAREAGEAPSDDLLGTLLESNLGQAKGHGMSIEDVMEECKLFY
;
A
#
# COMPACT_ATOMS: atom_id res chain seq x y z
N THR A 1 -6.42 -14.08 -4.84
CA THR A 1 -6.63 -12.73 -4.26
C THR A 1 -6.24 -11.70 -5.31
N ALA A 2 -6.81 -10.48 -5.30
CA ALA A 2 -6.63 -9.50 -6.38
C ALA A 2 -5.15 -9.17 -6.70
N PHE A 3 -4.25 -9.25 -5.73
CA PHE A 3 -2.81 -8.97 -5.88
C PHE A 3 -1.90 -10.18 -5.63
N GLY A 4 -2.47 -11.40 -5.59
CA GLY A 4 -1.72 -12.62 -5.28
C GLY A 4 -1.08 -12.62 -3.88
N SER A 5 -1.48 -11.68 -3.02
CA SER A 5 -1.06 -11.61 -1.63
C SER A 5 -1.57 -12.81 -0.84
N SER A 6 -0.79 -13.21 0.16
CA SER A 6 -1.26 -14.21 1.11
C SER A 6 -2.44 -13.66 1.90
N TYR A 7 -3.41 -14.50 2.24
CA TYR A 7 -4.56 -14.14 3.09
C TYR A 7 -4.13 -13.37 4.36
N LYS A 8 -2.98 -13.74 4.94
CA LYS A 8 -2.39 -13.10 6.12
C LYS A 8 -1.93 -11.66 5.87
N GLU A 9 -1.31 -11.39 4.72
CA GLU A 9 -0.88 -10.04 4.35
C GLU A 9 -2.10 -9.13 4.15
N GLY A 10 -3.14 -9.61 3.45
CA GLY A 10 -4.39 -8.87 3.29
C GLY A 10 -5.11 -8.61 4.61
N GLN A 11 -5.20 -9.62 5.48
CA GLN A 11 -5.78 -9.46 6.83
C GLN A 11 -5.03 -8.39 7.64
N ARG A 12 -3.70 -8.39 7.57
CA ARG A 12 -2.87 -7.42 8.31
C ARG A 12 -3.08 -6.00 7.81
N ILE A 13 -3.18 -5.79 6.50
CA ILE A 13 -3.46 -4.47 5.92
C ILE A 13 -4.82 -3.96 6.42
N PHE A 14 -5.85 -4.81 6.41
CA PHE A 14 -7.19 -4.44 6.87
C PHE A 14 -7.23 -4.06 8.36
N GLU A 15 -6.52 -4.80 9.22
CA GLU A 15 -6.38 -4.45 10.64
C GLU A 15 -5.73 -3.07 10.83
N LEU A 16 -4.66 -2.79 10.09
CA LEU A 16 -3.95 -1.51 10.15
C LEU A 16 -4.80 -0.35 9.65
N GLN A 17 -5.55 -0.53 8.56
CA GLN A 17 -6.48 0.47 8.04
C GLN A 17 -7.64 0.75 8.99
N THR A 18 -8.15 -0.29 9.66
CA THR A 18 -9.17 -0.15 10.71
C THR A 18 -8.63 0.70 11.88
N GLU A 19 -7.40 0.45 12.30
CA GLU A 19 -6.75 1.24 13.34
C GLU A 19 -6.51 2.69 12.91
N LEU A 20 -6.02 2.91 11.68
CA LEU A 20 -5.83 4.24 11.10
C LEU A 20 -7.14 5.02 11.08
N THR A 21 -8.22 4.42 10.60
CA THR A 21 -9.56 5.04 10.57
C THR A 21 -9.98 5.49 11.96
N LYS A 22 -9.82 4.64 12.98
CA LYS A 22 -10.14 4.98 14.37
C LYS A 22 -9.32 6.16 14.89
N LEU A 23 -8.02 6.17 14.64
CA LEU A 23 -7.13 7.26 15.06
C LEU A 23 -7.45 8.57 14.35
N ILE A 24 -7.76 8.51 13.06
CA ILE A 24 -8.17 9.64 12.25
C ILE A 24 -9.49 10.22 12.77
N THR A 25 -10.51 9.39 13.03
CA THR A 25 -11.78 9.84 13.63
C THR A 25 -11.55 10.53 14.98
N GLN A 26 -10.69 9.97 15.84
CA GLN A 26 -10.34 10.58 17.12
C GLN A 26 -9.59 11.92 16.96
N ALA A 27 -8.73 12.04 15.94
CA ALA A 27 -8.05 13.28 15.63
C ALA A 27 -9.02 14.33 15.07
N PHE A 28 -9.99 13.92 14.22
CA PHE A 28 -11.04 14.79 13.71
C PHE A 28 -11.93 15.34 14.84
N GLN A 29 -12.23 14.55 15.86
CA GLN A 29 -12.93 15.05 17.06
C GLN A 29 -12.12 16.12 17.82
N LYS A 30 -10.80 16.16 17.63
CA LYS A 30 -9.88 17.13 18.24
C LYS A 30 -9.46 18.24 17.27
N SER A 31 -10.17 18.41 16.15
CA SER A 31 -9.87 19.36 15.05
C SER A 31 -9.83 20.84 15.45
N PHE A 32 -10.18 21.19 16.68
CA PHE A 32 -10.11 22.56 17.16
C PHE A 32 -8.67 23.09 17.26
N ILE A 33 -7.65 22.22 17.20
CA ILE A 33 -6.24 22.62 17.21
C ILE A 33 -5.68 22.53 15.77
N PRO A 34 -5.42 23.67 15.10
CA PRO A 34 -4.74 23.67 13.82
C PRO A 34 -3.42 22.90 13.87
N GLY A 35 -3.20 22.01 12.90
CA GLY A 35 -1.98 21.21 12.83
C GLY A 35 -1.88 20.06 13.85
N TYR A 36 -2.98 19.70 14.55
CA TYR A 36 -2.99 18.63 15.55
C TYR A 36 -2.38 17.31 15.04
N LEU A 37 -2.59 16.97 13.75
CA LEU A 37 -2.05 15.77 13.11
C LEU A 37 -0.51 15.74 13.01
N TYR A 38 0.13 16.91 13.01
CA TYR A 38 1.59 17.03 12.93
C TYR A 38 2.27 17.01 14.30
N LEU A 39 1.50 17.20 15.39
CA LEU A 39 2.04 17.17 16.75
C LEU A 39 2.58 15.77 17.10
N PRO A 40 3.64 15.66 17.89
CA PRO A 40 4.28 14.38 18.22
C PRO A 40 3.51 13.56 19.29
N THR A 41 2.18 13.48 19.18
CA THR A 41 1.30 12.73 20.11
C THR A 41 1.44 11.22 19.92
N LYS A 42 1.03 10.43 20.93
CA LYS A 42 1.03 8.96 20.84
C LYS A 42 0.18 8.46 19.66
N GLY A 43 -1.00 9.07 19.44
CA GLY A 43 -1.89 8.73 18.33
C GLY A 43 -1.26 9.02 16.97
N ASN A 44 -0.66 10.20 16.78
CA ASN A 44 -0.02 10.55 15.52
C ASN A 44 1.22 9.70 15.24
N ARG A 45 2.00 9.33 16.28
CA ARG A 45 3.12 8.39 16.14
C ARG A 45 2.64 7.01 15.71
N ARG A 46 1.56 6.49 16.31
CA ARG A 46 1.00 5.19 15.93
C ARG A 46 0.42 5.22 14.52
N MET A 47 -0.28 6.28 14.14
CA MET A 47 -0.79 6.49 12.79
C MET A 47 0.35 6.48 11.75
N LYS A 48 1.45 7.19 12.01
CA LYS A 48 2.65 7.14 11.13
C LYS A 48 3.27 5.74 11.07
N ALA A 49 3.33 5.01 12.18
CA ALA A 49 3.86 3.65 12.20
C ALA A 49 2.97 2.67 11.43
N ALA A 50 1.65 2.73 11.60
CA ALA A 50 0.70 1.89 10.88
C ALA A 50 0.71 2.16 9.37
N ALA A 51 0.79 3.44 8.96
CA ALA A 51 0.91 3.81 7.55
C ALA A 51 2.21 3.26 6.92
N ARG A 52 3.34 3.31 7.64
CA ARG A 52 4.60 2.72 7.19
C ARG A 52 4.48 1.20 7.05
N GLU A 53 3.86 0.53 8.02
CA GLU A 53 3.69 -0.92 7.98
C GLU A 53 2.84 -1.38 6.79
N VAL A 54 1.75 -0.66 6.48
CA VAL A 54 0.97 -0.91 5.25
C VAL A 54 1.83 -0.75 4.00
N GLN A 55 2.61 0.33 3.93
CA GLN A 55 3.52 0.57 2.80
C GLN A 55 4.57 -0.53 2.65
N ASP A 56 5.13 -1.03 3.76
CA ASP A 56 6.13 -2.09 3.75
C ASP A 56 5.56 -3.43 3.29
N ILE A 57 4.33 -3.77 3.72
CA ILE A 57 3.63 -4.99 3.26
C ILE A 57 3.36 -4.92 1.75
N ILE A 58 2.79 -3.80 1.27
CA ILE A 58 2.50 -3.60 -0.16
C ILE A 58 3.79 -3.66 -0.98
N ARG A 59 4.85 -2.98 -0.54
CA ARG A 59 6.17 -3.03 -1.18
C ARG A 59 6.71 -4.47 -1.23
N GLY A 60 6.52 -5.24 -0.16
CA GLY A 60 6.88 -6.66 -0.12
C GLY A 60 6.15 -7.48 -1.18
N ILE A 61 4.84 -7.28 -1.35
CA ILE A 61 4.02 -7.95 -2.37
C ILE A 61 4.51 -7.61 -3.77
N VAL A 62 4.70 -6.32 -4.07
CA VAL A 62 5.19 -5.85 -5.38
C VAL A 62 6.58 -6.41 -5.70
N ASN A 63 7.50 -6.35 -4.73
CA ASN A 63 8.86 -6.87 -4.93
C ASN A 63 8.92 -8.39 -5.13
N LYS A 64 8.11 -9.16 -4.40
CA LYS A 64 7.99 -10.62 -4.61
C LYS A 64 7.54 -10.91 -6.04
N ARG A 65 6.56 -10.15 -6.54
CA ARG A 65 6.02 -10.30 -7.90
C ARG A 65 7.05 -9.93 -8.98
N LEU A 66 7.78 -8.84 -8.79
CA LEU A 66 8.86 -8.43 -9.70
C LEU A 66 9.95 -9.52 -9.80
N ARG A 67 10.37 -10.07 -8.67
CA ARG A 67 11.41 -11.13 -8.63
C ARG A 67 10.97 -12.43 -9.28
N ALA A 68 9.74 -12.89 -9.01
CA ALA A 68 9.17 -14.08 -9.65
C ALA A 68 9.20 -13.95 -11.18
N ARG A 69 8.89 -12.76 -11.68
CA ARG A 69 8.95 -12.46 -13.11
C ARG A 69 10.37 -12.42 -13.66
N GLU A 70 11.33 -11.77 -12.97
CA GLU A 70 12.75 -11.78 -13.38
C GLU A 70 13.32 -13.20 -13.44
N ALA A 71 12.82 -14.10 -12.60
CA ALA A 71 13.16 -15.53 -12.62
C ALA A 71 12.49 -16.32 -13.76
N GLY A 72 11.66 -15.69 -14.59
CA GLY A 72 10.95 -16.33 -15.70
C GLY A 72 9.76 -17.19 -15.28
N GLU A 73 9.23 -16.99 -14.07
CA GLU A 73 8.00 -17.66 -13.64
C GLU A 73 6.81 -17.24 -14.52
N ALA A 74 5.83 -18.13 -14.67
CA ALA A 74 4.65 -17.87 -15.49
C ALA A 74 3.92 -16.59 -15.02
N PRO A 75 3.39 -15.78 -15.95
CA PRO A 75 2.55 -14.63 -15.63
C PRO A 75 1.45 -15.03 -14.65
N SER A 76 1.32 -14.24 -13.60
CA SER A 76 0.19 -14.36 -12.70
C SER A 76 -0.97 -13.54 -13.25
N ASP A 77 -2.12 -14.19 -13.41
CA ASP A 77 -3.36 -13.60 -13.92
C ASP A 77 -4.09 -12.80 -12.81
N ASP A 78 -3.34 -11.98 -12.07
CA ASP A 78 -3.85 -11.12 -11.01
C ASP A 78 -3.68 -9.64 -11.38
N LEU A 79 -4.45 -8.77 -10.72
CA LEU A 79 -4.50 -7.33 -11.04
C LEU A 79 -3.10 -6.69 -10.96
N LEU A 80 -2.26 -7.14 -10.03
CA LEU A 80 -0.88 -6.72 -9.92
C LEU A 80 -0.02 -7.15 -11.12
N GLY A 81 -0.16 -8.40 -11.55
CA GLY A 81 0.48 -8.92 -12.75
C GLY A 81 0.08 -8.10 -13.99
N THR A 82 -1.22 -7.87 -14.18
CA THR A 82 -1.74 -7.04 -15.28
C THR A 82 -1.23 -5.60 -15.23
N LEU A 83 -1.22 -4.97 -14.05
CA LEU A 83 -0.68 -3.61 -13.87
C LEU A 83 0.81 -3.54 -14.22
N LEU A 84 1.61 -4.50 -13.76
CA LEU A 84 3.05 -4.56 -14.06
C LEU A 84 3.34 -4.90 -15.53
N GLU A 85 2.47 -5.65 -16.20
CA GLU A 85 2.58 -5.95 -17.63
C GLU A 85 2.23 -4.75 -18.50
N SER A 86 1.12 -4.09 -18.21
CA SER A 86 0.66 -2.89 -18.92
C SER A 86 1.70 -1.77 -18.89
N ASN A 87 2.45 -1.68 -17.79
CA ASN A 87 3.44 -0.66 -17.55
C ASN A 87 4.72 -0.81 -18.41
N LEU A 88 5.16 -2.03 -18.70
CA LEU A 88 6.36 -2.27 -19.52
C LEU A 88 6.18 -1.94 -21.01
N GLY A 89 4.94 -2.00 -21.52
CA GLY A 89 4.62 -1.57 -22.89
C GLY A 89 4.87 -0.07 -23.12
N GLN A 90 5.04 0.72 -22.06
CA GLN A 90 5.18 2.17 -22.10
C GLN A 90 6.60 2.69 -21.82
N ALA A 91 7.64 1.92 -22.20
CA ALA A 91 9.06 2.29 -22.12
C ALA A 91 9.47 3.57 -22.89
N LYS A 92 8.51 4.35 -23.42
CA LYS A 92 8.70 5.65 -24.09
C LYS A 92 8.13 6.84 -23.30
N GLY A 93 8.21 6.80 -21.96
CA GLY A 93 8.07 7.99 -21.11
C GLY A 93 6.70 8.23 -20.48
N HIS A 94 5.80 7.23 -20.44
CA HIS A 94 4.49 7.32 -19.78
C HIS A 94 4.17 6.16 -18.81
N GLY A 95 5.08 5.19 -18.64
CA GLY A 95 4.88 4.10 -17.68
C GLY A 95 4.82 4.58 -16.23
N MET A 96 3.91 4.01 -15.44
CA MET A 96 3.82 4.23 -13.98
C MET A 96 5.13 3.81 -13.30
N SER A 97 5.59 4.57 -12.31
CA SER A 97 6.67 4.11 -11.45
C SER A 97 6.20 2.96 -10.54
N ILE A 98 7.13 2.22 -9.93
CA ILE A 98 6.79 1.23 -8.90
C ILE A 98 6.07 1.93 -7.74
N GLU A 99 6.43 3.18 -7.46
CA GLU A 99 5.80 4.05 -6.49
C GLU A 99 4.33 4.34 -6.83
N ASP A 100 4.02 4.63 -8.09
CA ASP A 100 2.64 4.84 -8.54
C ASP A 100 1.82 3.54 -8.44
N VAL A 101 2.39 2.41 -8.85
CA VAL A 101 1.75 1.09 -8.68
C VAL A 101 1.48 0.80 -7.20
N MET A 102 2.40 1.17 -6.30
CA MET A 102 2.20 1.02 -4.85
C MET A 102 1.08 1.91 -4.32
N GLU A 103 0.96 3.16 -4.78
CA GLU A 103 -0.12 4.07 -4.38
C GLU A 103 -1.48 3.56 -4.86
N GLU A 104 -1.58 3.11 -6.12
CA GLU A 104 -2.80 2.49 -6.64
C GLU A 104 -3.16 1.23 -5.82
N CYS A 105 -2.18 0.38 -5.51
CA CYS A 105 -2.40 -0.80 -4.67
C CYS A 105 -2.94 -0.44 -3.28
N LYS A 106 -2.54 0.68 -2.67
CA LYS A 106 -3.09 1.12 -1.37
C LYS A 106 -4.58 1.44 -1.44
N LEU A 107 -5.09 1.90 -2.59
CA LEU A 107 -6.51 2.24 -2.76
C LEU A 107 -7.40 1.01 -2.90
N PHE A 108 -6.84 -0.13 -3.36
CA PHE A 108 -7.60 -1.36 -3.57
C PHE A 108 -7.73 -2.25 -2.34
N TYR A 109 -6.97 -1.98 -1.27
CA TYR A 109 -7.11 -2.62 0.03
C TYR A 109 -7.99 -1.77 0.94
#